data_AF-A0A966N535-F1
#
_entry.id   AF-A0A966N535-F1
#
_cell.length_a   1.000
_cell.length_b   1.000
_cell.length_c   1.000
_cell.angle_alpha   90.00
_cell.angle_beta   90.00
_cell.angle_gamma   90.00
#
_symmetry.space_group_name_H-M   'P 1'
#
loop_
_entity.id
_entity.type
_entity.pdbx_description
1 polymer ?
#
loop_
_entity_poly.entity_id
_entity_poly.type
_entity_poly.pdbx_seq_one_letter_code
_entity_poly.pdbx_strand_id
1 'polypeptide(L)' 'AVVEDGYVSATQFHPEKSGDAGLALIKNWVSAL' A
#
# COMPACT_ATOMS: atom_id res chain seq x y z
N ALA A 1 -6.89 8.06 1.37
CA ALA A 1 -6.85 8.17 -0.10
C ALA A 1 -5.65 7.37 -0.63
N VAL A 2 -5.79 6.77 -1.81
CA VAL A 2 -4.76 6.00 -2.53
C VAL A 2 -4.66 6.57 -3.94
N VAL A 3 -3.43 6.65 -4.46
CA VAL A 3 -3.15 7.06 -5.85
C VAL A 3 -2.27 6.00 -6.50
N GLU A 4 -2.54 5.72 -7.76
CA GLU A 4 -1.72 4.88 -8.64
C GLU A 4 -1.49 5.63 -9.96
N ASP A 5 -0.24 5.71 -10.39
CA ASP A 5 0.18 6.33 -11.65
C ASP A 5 1.37 5.53 -12.24
N GLY A 6 1.07 4.69 -13.23
CA GLY A 6 2.05 3.79 -13.84
C GLY A 6 2.69 2.87 -12.80
N TYR A 7 4.00 3.02 -12.58
CA TYR A 7 4.76 2.23 -11.61
C TYR A 7 4.79 2.83 -10.20
N VAL A 8 4.05 3.92 -9.95
CA VAL A 8 4.00 4.59 -8.66
C VAL A 8 2.67 4.31 -7.97
N SER A 9 2.73 3.68 -6.80
CA SER A 9 1.59 3.52 -5.89
C SER A 9 1.88 4.25 -4.58
N ALA A 10 0.91 5.02 -4.07
CA ALA A 10 1.07 5.82 -2.86
C ALA A 10 -0.19 5.86 -1.99
N THR A 11 0.00 5.92 -0.68
CA THR A 11 -1.06 6.11 0.33
C THR A 11 -0.86 7.41 1.07
N GLN A 12 -1.94 8.12 1.37
CA GLN A 12 -1.87 9.29 2.25
C GLN A 12 -1.70 8.90 3.75
N PHE A 13 -2.08 7.68 4.11
CA PHE A 13 -1.92 7.15 5.47
C PHE A 13 -0.66 6.29 5.57
N HIS A 14 -0.27 5.98 6.81
CA HIS A 14 0.82 5.07 7.14
C HIS A 14 0.31 3.62 7.16
N PRO A 15 0.48 2.82 6.10
CA PRO A 15 0.02 1.43 6.08
C PRO A 15 0.64 0.62 7.22
N GLU A 16 1.88 0.90 7.60
CA GLU A 16 2.57 0.24 8.72
C GLU A 16 1.96 0.54 10.10
N LYS A 17 1.16 1.60 10.21
CA LYS A 17 0.43 1.97 11.43
C LYS A 17 -1.05 1.61 11.38
N SER A 18 -1.47 0.86 10.36
CA SER A 18 -2.88 0.55 10.08
C SER A 18 -3.27 -0.91 10.38
N GLY A 19 -2.46 -1.63 11.18
CA GLY A 19 -2.73 -3.01 11.60
C GLY A 19 -2.81 -3.99 10.43
N ASP A 20 -3.69 -5.00 10.55
CA ASP A 20 -3.82 -6.08 9.57
C ASP A 20 -4.18 -5.59 8.16
N ALA A 21 -5.03 -4.55 8.07
CA ALA A 21 -5.40 -3.95 6.79
C ALA A 21 -4.19 -3.32 6.09
N GLY A 22 -3.32 -2.67 6.87
CA GLY A 22 -2.07 -2.11 6.38
C GLY A 22 -1.06 -3.16 5.94
N LEU A 23 -0.93 -4.25 6.72
CA LEU A 23 -0.08 -5.39 6.36
C LEU A 23 -0.55 -6.07 5.07
N ALA A 24 -1.86 -6.25 4.89
CA ALA A 24 -2.42 -6.82 3.66
C ALA A 24 -2.08 -5.96 2.44
N LEU A 25 -2.19 -4.64 2.56
CA LEU A 25 -1.82 -3.71 1.49
C LEU A 25 -0.34 -3.81 1.11
N ILE A 26 0.56 -3.81 2.09
CA ILE A 26 2.01 -3.94 1.85
C ILE A 26 2.32 -5.29 1.18
N LYS A 27 1.70 -6.40 1.64
CA LYS A 27 1.86 -7.71 1.01
C LYS A 27 1.47 -7.69 -0.46
N ASN A 28 0.33 -7.06 -0.78
CA ASN A 28 -0.14 -6.96 -2.16
C ASN A 28 0.86 -6.21 -3.05
N TRP A 29 1.45 -5.11 -2.55
CA TRP A 29 2.47 -4.37 -3.31
C TRP A 29 3.72 -5.21 -3.57
N VAL A 30 4.22 -5.92 -2.55
CA VAL A 30 5.41 -6.77 -2.71
C VAL A 30 5.15 -7.93 -3.68
N SER A 31 3.95 -8.50 -3.69
CA SER A 31 3.57 -9.58 -4.62
C SER A 31 3.36 -9.11 -6.06
N ALA A 32 3.25 -7.80 -6.30
CA ALA A 32 3.04 -7.21 -7.63
C ALA A 32 4.33 -6.68 -8.28
N LEU A 33 5.48 -6.82 -7.61
CA LEU A 33 6.82 -6.58 -8.16
C LEU A 33 7.26 -7.75 -9.05
#